data_AF-A0A6B2XA40-F1
#
_entry.id   AF-A0A6B2XA40-F1
#
_cell.length_a   1.000
_cell.length_b   1.000
_cell.length_c   1.000
_cell.angle_alpha   90.00
_cell.angle_beta   90.00
_cell.angle_gamma   90.00
#
_symmetry.space_group_name_H-M   'P 1'
#
loop_
_entity.id
_entity.type
_entity.pdbx_description
1 polymer ?
#
loop_
_entity_poly.entity_id
_entity_poly.type
_entity_poly.pdbx_seq_one_letter_code
_entity_poly.pdbx_strand_id
1 'polypeptide(L)'
;MLEDRTTAASSPTAWPTAYPLGYAVVDVETTGLARDDRIISAAVYRLDARGEVEDHWYTLVNPERDPGPVWIHGLTSEVLEGAPLFEDIAEEFSARLDGRVLVAHNAVFDWQMIAREYARAKREAPVRQRLCTIALSKELSLPLPNHKLESLAAHFGVVQQRAHHALDDARVLAEAFRPSLLAAAERSVRLPLHECRPLTEWTDRAVPRQPAGYNNYRPTSWRPARKRPSCPYPNPGRFEDGKPLKQGMRIAFSGDTSVERDLLEDRAVEAGLHVATSISRLTSLLVTNDPDSGTSKVVKARQFGTPVVDEAAFGQLLRDVEPASEG
;
A
#
# COMPACT_ATOMS: atom_id res chain seq x y z
N MET A 1 -13.61 61.67 0.64
CA MET A 1 -12.46 60.88 0.16
C MET A 1 -12.68 59.46 0.66
N LEU A 2 -13.38 58.62 -0.12
CA LEU A 2 -13.48 57.19 0.17
C LEU A 2 -12.33 56.54 -0.59
N GLU A 3 -11.38 55.94 0.13
CA GLU A 3 -10.30 55.17 -0.46
C GLU A 3 -10.82 53.77 -0.80
N ASP A 4 -10.95 53.52 -2.09
CA ASP A 4 -11.26 52.22 -2.68
C ASP A 4 -10.04 51.31 -2.54
N ARG A 5 -10.09 50.37 -1.59
CA ARG A 5 -9.08 49.32 -1.42
C ARG A 5 -9.34 48.23 -2.46
N THR A 6 -8.82 48.44 -3.66
CA THR A 6 -8.69 47.40 -4.68
C THR A 6 -7.85 46.25 -4.12
N THR A 7 -8.51 45.12 -3.90
CA THR A 7 -7.88 43.83 -3.59
C THR A 7 -7.02 43.43 -4.79
N ALA A 8 -5.70 43.40 -4.59
CA ALA A 8 -4.77 42.87 -5.58
C ALA A 8 -5.07 41.38 -5.79
N ALA A 9 -5.64 41.04 -6.94
CA ALA A 9 -5.78 39.66 -7.37
C ALA A 9 -4.36 39.07 -7.53
N SER A 10 -4.03 38.08 -6.72
CA SER A 10 -2.84 37.25 -6.87
C SER A 10 -2.80 36.69 -8.30
N SER A 11 -1.73 36.97 -9.04
CA SER A 11 -1.48 36.33 -10.34
C SER A 11 -1.58 34.81 -10.19
N PRO A 12 -2.23 34.08 -11.11
CA PRO A 12 -2.31 32.63 -11.03
C PRO A 12 -0.88 32.06 -11.06
N THR A 13 -0.52 31.31 -10.01
CA THR A 13 0.74 30.58 -9.95
C THR A 13 0.86 29.69 -11.19
N ALA A 14 1.93 29.88 -11.97
CA ALA A 14 2.15 29.08 -13.17
C ALA A 14 2.26 27.59 -12.80
N TRP A 15 1.62 26.72 -13.59
CA TRP A 15 1.68 25.27 -13.35
C TRP A 15 3.13 24.77 -13.43
N PRO A 16 3.62 23.97 -12.47
CA PRO A 16 5.02 23.54 -12.47
C PRO A 16 5.36 22.71 -13.72
N THR A 17 6.35 23.12 -14.50
CA THR A 17 6.75 22.42 -15.73
C THR A 17 7.35 21.04 -15.49
N ALA A 18 7.79 20.76 -14.25
CA ALA A 18 8.31 19.45 -13.85
C ALA A 18 7.20 18.45 -13.50
N TYR A 19 5.93 18.87 -13.46
CA TYR A 19 4.82 17.97 -13.15
C TYR A 19 4.46 17.11 -14.37
N PRO A 20 4.02 15.86 -14.14
CA PRO A 20 3.51 14.99 -15.19
C PRO A 20 2.37 15.62 -16.02
N LEU A 21 2.28 15.21 -17.28
CA LEU A 21 1.22 15.66 -18.21
C LEU A 21 -0.10 14.89 -18.05
N GLY A 22 -0.09 13.81 -17.28
CA GLY A 22 -1.27 13.00 -17.02
C GLY A 22 -1.01 11.95 -15.95
N TYR A 23 -2.09 11.53 -15.31
CA TYR A 23 -2.10 10.57 -14.23
C TYR A 23 -3.09 9.45 -14.54
N ALA A 24 -2.82 8.26 -14.01
CA ALA A 24 -3.76 7.15 -13.98
C ALA A 24 -3.94 6.78 -12.51
N VAL A 25 -5.07 7.15 -11.93
CA VAL A 25 -5.42 6.75 -10.58
C VAL A 25 -5.93 5.32 -10.62
N VAL A 26 -5.26 4.42 -9.91
CA VAL A 26 -5.50 2.99 -9.96
C VAL A 26 -5.83 2.49 -8.57
N ASP A 27 -6.78 1.57 -8.51
CA ASP A 27 -7.04 0.73 -7.35
C ASP A 27 -7.32 -0.70 -7.84
N VAL A 28 -6.81 -1.70 -7.11
CA VAL A 28 -7.01 -3.12 -7.42
C VAL A 28 -7.47 -3.88 -6.17
N GLU A 29 -8.48 -4.72 -6.34
CA GLU A 29 -8.82 -5.75 -5.37
C GLU A 29 -8.09 -7.05 -5.71
N THR A 30 -7.73 -7.82 -4.70
CA THR A 30 -6.87 -9.00 -4.88
C THR A 30 -7.31 -10.20 -4.03
N THR A 31 -6.87 -11.40 -4.42
CA THR A 31 -7.08 -12.63 -3.63
C THR A 31 -6.34 -12.61 -2.28
N GLY A 32 -5.44 -11.65 -2.10
CA GLY A 32 -4.59 -11.49 -0.93
C GLY A 32 -3.37 -10.61 -1.23
N LEU A 33 -2.36 -10.70 -0.38
CA LEU A 33 -1.19 -9.81 -0.40
C LEU A 33 0.14 -10.54 -0.65
N ALA A 34 0.11 -11.85 -0.84
CA ALA A 34 1.27 -12.70 -1.08
C ALA A 34 1.80 -12.57 -2.52
N ARG A 35 2.96 -13.17 -2.77
CA ARG A 35 3.65 -13.11 -4.07
C ARG A 35 2.85 -13.75 -5.20
N ASP A 36 2.10 -14.79 -4.88
CA ASP A 36 1.30 -15.59 -5.81
C ASP A 36 -0.15 -15.12 -5.94
N ASP A 37 -0.60 -14.18 -5.09
CA ASP A 37 -1.94 -13.62 -5.15
C ASP A 37 -2.22 -12.91 -6.48
N ARG A 38 -3.50 -12.84 -6.81
CA ARG A 38 -4.03 -12.41 -8.12
C ARG A 38 -4.89 -11.17 -7.98
N ILE A 39 -4.96 -10.37 -9.05
CA ILE A 39 -5.95 -9.29 -9.16
C ILE A 39 -7.32 -9.90 -9.45
N ILE A 40 -8.36 -9.44 -8.75
CA ILE A 40 -9.77 -9.86 -8.94
C ILE A 40 -10.68 -8.73 -9.41
N SER A 41 -10.26 -7.48 -9.25
CA SER A 41 -10.85 -6.34 -9.97
C SER A 41 -9.84 -5.22 -10.10
N ALA A 42 -9.99 -4.40 -11.14
CA ALA A 42 -9.11 -3.26 -11.40
C ALA A 42 -9.97 -2.06 -11.83
N ALA A 43 -9.64 -0.89 -11.28
CA ALA A 43 -10.20 0.38 -11.69
C ALA A 43 -9.10 1.36 -12.12
N VAL A 44 -9.40 2.18 -13.13
CA VAL A 44 -8.53 3.28 -13.55
C VAL A 44 -9.37 4.53 -13.77
N TYR A 45 -8.96 5.64 -13.18
CA TYR A 45 -9.39 6.99 -13.58
C TYR A 45 -8.23 7.69 -14.26
N ARG A 46 -8.40 8.05 -15.53
CA ARG A 46 -7.38 8.81 -16.26
C ARG A 46 -7.61 10.29 -16.01
N LEU A 47 -6.56 10.96 -15.54
CA LEU A 47 -6.59 12.38 -15.25
C LEU A 47 -5.62 13.14 -16.13
N ASP A 48 -5.99 14.36 -16.49
CA ASP A 48 -5.10 15.29 -17.19
C ASP A 48 -3.98 15.83 -16.28
N ALA A 49 -3.15 16.73 -16.81
CA ALA A 49 -2.04 17.36 -16.08
C ALA A 49 -2.46 18.12 -14.81
N ARG A 50 -3.74 18.52 -14.69
CA ARG A 50 -4.30 19.27 -13.56
C ARG A 50 -5.16 18.41 -12.63
N GLY A 51 -5.26 17.12 -12.90
CA GLY A 51 -6.05 16.18 -12.11
C GLY A 51 -7.54 16.19 -12.46
N GLU A 52 -7.94 16.73 -13.60
CA GLU A 52 -9.32 16.61 -14.11
C GLU A 52 -9.54 15.20 -14.68
N VAL A 53 -10.69 14.60 -14.37
CA VAL A 53 -11.06 13.27 -14.88
C VAL A 53 -11.37 13.37 -16.37
N GLU A 54 -10.65 12.59 -17.18
CA GLU A 54 -10.90 12.45 -18.62
C GLU A 54 -11.87 11.30 -18.88
N ASP A 55 -11.61 10.13 -18.28
CA ASP A 55 -12.51 8.98 -18.26
C ASP A 55 -12.18 8.02 -17.11
N HIS A 56 -12.96 6.95 -17.00
CA HIS A 56 -12.71 5.85 -16.08
C HIS A 56 -12.99 4.50 -16.74
N TRP A 57 -12.40 3.46 -16.17
CA TRP A 57 -12.55 2.07 -16.59
C TRP A 57 -12.55 1.18 -15.35
N TYR A 58 -13.35 0.12 -15.38
CA TYR A 58 -13.42 -0.88 -14.34
C TYR A 58 -13.72 -2.24 -14.94
N THR A 59 -13.08 -3.27 -14.43
CA THR A 59 -13.40 -4.65 -14.76
C THR A 59 -13.19 -5.57 -13.56
N LEU A 60 -13.97 -6.64 -13.53
CA LEU A 60 -13.64 -7.84 -12.77
C LEU A 60 -12.55 -8.62 -13.51
N VAL A 61 -11.82 -9.45 -12.78
CA VAL A 61 -10.78 -10.33 -13.30
C VAL A 61 -10.95 -11.70 -12.66
N ASN A 62 -11.03 -12.74 -13.48
CA ASN A 62 -11.07 -14.11 -13.00
C ASN A 62 -9.65 -14.52 -12.54
N PRO A 63 -9.43 -14.81 -11.25
CA PRO A 63 -8.11 -15.16 -10.74
C PRO A 63 -7.75 -16.65 -10.95
N GLU A 64 -8.71 -17.46 -11.45
CA GLU A 64 -8.64 -18.92 -11.57
C GLU A 64 -8.31 -19.64 -10.25
N ARG A 65 -8.74 -19.05 -9.13
CA ARG A 65 -8.52 -19.56 -7.77
C ARG A 65 -9.55 -18.96 -6.81
N ASP A 66 -9.45 -19.35 -5.55
CA ASP A 66 -10.20 -18.75 -4.46
C ASP A 66 -10.05 -17.21 -4.45
N PRO A 67 -11.15 -16.44 -4.37
CA PRO A 67 -11.14 -14.98 -4.41
C PRO A 67 -10.55 -14.33 -3.16
N GLY A 68 -10.19 -15.11 -2.14
CA GLY A 68 -9.72 -14.60 -0.87
C GLY A 68 -10.87 -14.10 0.02
N PRO A 69 -10.64 -13.09 0.86
CA PRO A 69 -11.59 -12.67 1.89
C PRO A 69 -12.78 -11.90 1.30
N VAL A 70 -13.75 -12.62 0.75
CA VAL A 70 -14.98 -12.07 0.11
C VAL A 70 -15.72 -11.06 0.99
N TRP A 71 -15.65 -11.17 2.32
CA TRP A 71 -16.27 -10.21 3.24
C TRP A 71 -15.65 -8.80 3.19
N ILE A 72 -14.49 -8.63 2.57
CA ILE A 72 -13.83 -7.34 2.35
C ILE A 72 -14.40 -6.68 1.09
N HIS A 73 -14.24 -7.32 -0.08
CA HIS A 73 -14.54 -6.72 -1.39
C HIS A 73 -15.88 -7.15 -2.01
N GLY A 74 -16.57 -8.13 -1.43
CA GLY A 74 -17.88 -8.63 -1.89
C GLY A 74 -17.86 -9.48 -3.17
N LEU A 75 -16.69 -9.75 -3.75
CA LEU A 75 -16.53 -10.52 -4.99
C LEU A 75 -16.45 -12.02 -4.69
N THR A 76 -17.50 -12.77 -5.03
CA THR A 76 -17.55 -14.23 -4.84
C THR A 76 -16.98 -14.98 -6.04
N SER A 77 -16.64 -16.25 -5.85
CA SER A 77 -16.18 -17.14 -6.93
C SER A 77 -17.17 -17.19 -8.10
N GLU A 78 -18.48 -17.21 -7.83
CA GLU A 78 -19.52 -17.28 -8.86
C GLU A 78 -19.56 -16.02 -9.73
N VAL A 79 -19.30 -14.85 -9.15
CA VAL A 79 -19.23 -13.58 -9.88
C VAL A 79 -17.96 -13.49 -10.72
N LEU A 80 -16.85 -14.05 -10.23
CA LEU A 80 -15.56 -13.99 -10.92
C LEU A 80 -15.37 -15.08 -11.98
N GLU A 81 -16.09 -16.21 -11.91
CA GLU A 81 -15.96 -17.30 -12.88
C GLU A 81 -16.26 -16.84 -14.32
N GLY A 82 -17.23 -15.95 -14.49
CA GLY A 82 -17.59 -15.36 -15.78
C GLY A 82 -16.78 -14.12 -16.19
N ALA A 83 -15.85 -13.65 -15.35
CA ALA A 83 -15.02 -12.48 -15.63
C ALA A 83 -13.87 -12.84 -16.61
N PRO A 84 -13.33 -11.86 -17.35
CA PRO A 84 -12.15 -12.09 -18.21
C PRO A 84 -10.92 -12.46 -17.38
N LEU A 85 -9.97 -13.19 -17.98
CA LEU A 85 -8.67 -13.41 -17.38
C LEU A 85 -7.84 -12.11 -17.46
N PHE A 86 -6.77 -12.03 -16.65
CA PHE A 86 -5.88 -10.88 -16.73
C PHE A 86 -5.26 -10.70 -18.12
N GLU A 87 -4.93 -11.81 -18.81
CA GLU A 87 -4.35 -11.75 -20.15
C GLU A 87 -5.29 -11.11 -21.18
N ASP A 88 -6.60 -11.30 -21.02
CA ASP A 88 -7.63 -10.74 -21.90
C ASP A 88 -7.73 -9.22 -21.74
N ILE A 89 -7.52 -8.70 -20.52
CA ILE A 89 -7.62 -7.27 -20.21
C ILE A 89 -6.27 -6.53 -20.31
N ALA A 90 -5.15 -7.24 -20.42
CA ALA A 90 -3.81 -6.66 -20.29
C ALA A 90 -3.53 -5.55 -21.32
N GLU A 91 -4.05 -5.69 -22.54
CA GLU A 91 -3.88 -4.68 -23.59
C GLU A 91 -4.70 -3.42 -23.33
N GLU A 92 -5.98 -3.58 -22.96
CA GLU A 92 -6.81 -2.43 -22.60
C GLU A 92 -6.24 -1.72 -21.36
N PHE A 93 -5.86 -2.48 -20.33
CA PHE A 93 -5.28 -1.91 -19.12
C PHE A 93 -3.97 -1.16 -19.46
N SER A 94 -3.14 -1.68 -20.37
CA SER A 94 -1.94 -0.98 -20.85
C SER A 94 -2.28 0.35 -21.48
N ALA A 95 -3.28 0.38 -22.36
CA ALA A 95 -3.72 1.62 -23.02
C ALA A 95 -4.26 2.67 -22.03
N ARG A 96 -4.78 2.26 -20.87
CA ARG A 96 -5.20 3.19 -19.82
C ARG A 96 -4.03 3.76 -19.00
N LEU A 97 -2.95 3.01 -18.88
CA LEU A 97 -1.77 3.36 -18.07
C LEU A 97 -0.67 4.08 -18.87
N ASP A 98 -0.61 3.88 -20.19
CA ASP A 98 0.48 4.36 -21.03
C ASP A 98 0.65 5.88 -20.97
N GLY A 99 1.91 6.32 -20.94
CA GLY A 99 2.30 7.73 -20.87
C GLY A 99 1.93 8.48 -19.58
N ARG A 100 1.41 7.79 -18.56
CA ARG A 100 0.90 8.41 -17.32
C ARG A 100 1.69 8.00 -16.09
N VAL A 101 1.62 8.84 -15.05
CA VAL A 101 2.06 8.45 -13.71
C VAL A 101 0.96 7.65 -13.04
N LEU A 102 1.29 6.44 -12.56
CA LEU A 102 0.37 5.64 -11.77
C LEU A 102 0.21 6.29 -10.39
N VAL A 103 -1.01 6.61 -10.00
CA VAL A 103 -1.35 7.17 -8.70
C VAL A 103 -2.18 6.13 -7.96
N ALA A 104 -1.79 5.77 -6.75
CA ALA A 104 -2.61 4.92 -5.90
C ALA A 104 -2.42 5.31 -4.44
N HIS A 105 -3.36 4.91 -3.58
CA HIS A 105 -3.31 5.31 -2.18
C HIS A 105 -2.10 4.67 -1.49
N ASN A 106 -1.86 3.39 -1.77
CA ASN A 106 -0.65 2.66 -1.42
C ASN A 106 0.06 2.16 -2.68
N ALA A 107 0.62 3.09 -3.48
CA ALA A 107 1.15 2.77 -4.79
C ALA A 107 2.27 1.71 -4.86
N VAL A 108 2.90 1.32 -3.75
CA VAL A 108 3.80 0.17 -3.75
C VAL A 108 3.02 -1.12 -3.97
N PHE A 109 1.91 -1.28 -3.26
CA PHE A 109 1.07 -2.47 -3.31
C PHE A 109 0.44 -2.65 -4.69
N ASP A 110 -0.31 -1.65 -5.16
CA ASP A 110 -0.99 -1.69 -6.46
C ASP A 110 0.01 -1.98 -7.59
N TRP A 111 1.14 -1.28 -7.58
CA TRP A 111 2.19 -1.51 -8.58
C TRP A 111 2.74 -2.93 -8.54
N GLN A 112 2.97 -3.51 -7.36
CA GLN A 112 3.48 -4.88 -7.26
C GLN A 112 2.47 -5.89 -7.82
N MET A 113 1.18 -5.71 -7.56
CA MET A 113 0.13 -6.60 -8.08
C MET A 113 0.01 -6.49 -9.59
N ILE A 114 0.00 -5.26 -10.11
CA ILE A 114 -0.02 -4.98 -11.55
C ILE A 114 1.20 -5.59 -12.22
N ALA A 115 2.41 -5.26 -11.76
CA ALA A 115 3.65 -5.76 -12.35
C ALA A 115 3.73 -7.29 -12.34
N ARG A 116 3.18 -7.95 -11.31
CA ARG A 116 3.10 -9.40 -11.17
C ARG A 116 2.15 -10.05 -12.19
N GLU A 117 0.99 -9.46 -12.41
CA GLU A 117 0.04 -9.95 -13.41
C GLU A 117 0.58 -9.75 -14.84
N TYR A 118 1.19 -8.59 -15.12
CA TYR A 118 1.89 -8.36 -16.38
C TYR A 118 3.03 -9.38 -16.60
N ALA A 119 3.82 -9.66 -15.57
CA ALA A 119 4.90 -10.66 -15.66
C ALA A 119 4.35 -12.07 -15.95
N ARG A 120 3.22 -12.48 -15.33
CA ARG A 120 2.54 -13.76 -15.63
C ARG A 120 2.05 -13.81 -17.07
N ALA A 121 1.51 -12.70 -17.57
CA ALA A 121 1.09 -12.53 -18.96
C ALA A 121 2.28 -12.37 -19.94
N LYS A 122 3.53 -12.47 -19.46
CA LYS A 122 4.77 -12.29 -20.24
C LYS A 122 4.82 -10.94 -20.96
N ARG A 123 4.28 -9.90 -20.32
CA ARG A 123 4.22 -8.51 -20.77
C ARG A 123 4.88 -7.60 -19.73
N GLU A 124 5.21 -6.38 -20.15
CA GLU A 124 5.65 -5.32 -19.24
C GLU A 124 4.53 -4.27 -19.15
N ALA A 125 4.21 -3.81 -17.93
CA ALA A 125 3.26 -2.72 -17.75
C ALA A 125 3.88 -1.40 -18.25
N PRO A 126 3.16 -0.54 -18.99
CA PRO A 126 3.69 0.70 -19.56
C PRO A 126 3.79 1.84 -18.54
N VAL A 127 4.19 1.53 -17.30
CA VAL A 127 4.29 2.49 -16.20
C VAL A 127 5.74 2.70 -15.82
N ARG A 128 6.22 3.94 -15.93
CA ARG A 128 7.60 4.31 -15.56
C ARG A 128 7.71 4.86 -14.15
N GLN A 129 6.68 5.58 -13.70
CA GLN A 129 6.68 6.28 -12.43
C GLN A 129 5.34 6.12 -11.75
N ARG A 130 5.39 6.11 -10.42
CA ARG A 130 4.23 6.06 -9.55
C ARG A 130 4.29 7.14 -8.47
N LEU A 131 3.12 7.53 -7.97
CA LEU A 131 2.93 8.46 -6.87
C LEU A 131 2.03 7.81 -5.81
N CYS A 132 2.46 7.84 -4.57
CA CYS A 132 1.70 7.36 -3.42
C CYS A 132 1.02 8.54 -2.72
N THR A 133 -0.32 8.55 -2.60
CA THR A 133 -1.00 9.70 -1.96
C THR A 133 -0.77 9.77 -0.45
N ILE A 134 -0.41 8.65 0.20
CA ILE A 134 0.09 8.68 1.58
C ILE A 134 1.36 9.54 1.66
N ALA A 135 2.32 9.30 0.76
CA ALA A 135 3.56 10.08 0.71
C ALA A 135 3.29 11.55 0.38
N LEU A 136 2.41 11.82 -0.59
CA LEU A 136 2.02 13.19 -0.94
C LEU A 136 1.34 13.91 0.25
N SER A 137 0.44 13.24 0.97
CA SER A 137 -0.24 13.82 2.14
C SER A 137 0.75 14.21 3.26
N LYS A 138 1.81 13.40 3.44
CA LYS A 138 2.90 13.68 4.39
C LYS A 138 3.74 14.87 3.93
N GLU A 139 4.10 14.92 2.65
CA GLU A 139 4.87 16.03 2.07
C GLU A 139 4.11 17.36 2.17
N LEU A 140 2.79 17.33 1.96
CA LEU A 140 1.90 18.47 2.13
C LEU A 140 1.62 18.83 3.60
N SER A 141 2.06 18.00 4.55
CA SER A 141 1.77 18.12 5.98
C SER A 141 0.28 18.29 6.26
N LEU A 142 -0.56 17.50 5.58
CA LEU A 142 -2.02 17.55 5.77
C LEU A 142 -2.38 17.13 7.21
N PRO A 143 -3.30 17.84 7.89
CA PRO A 143 -3.69 17.55 9.27
C PRO A 143 -4.67 16.37 9.35
N LEU A 144 -4.22 15.19 8.93
CA LEU A 144 -5.04 13.98 8.92
C LEU A 144 -4.91 13.23 10.26
N PRO A 145 -6.00 12.66 10.81
CA PRO A 145 -5.93 11.84 12.02
C PRO A 145 -5.10 10.56 11.82
N ASN A 146 -5.16 10.02 10.60
CA ASN A 146 -4.31 8.96 10.10
C ASN A 146 -4.19 9.12 8.57
N HIS A 147 -3.34 8.31 7.92
CA HIS A 147 -3.13 8.41 6.47
C HIS A 147 -3.96 7.40 5.66
N LYS A 148 -5.09 6.90 6.19
CA LYS A 148 -5.99 6.03 5.42
C LYS A 148 -6.75 6.83 4.36
N LEU A 149 -7.26 6.14 3.33
CA LEU A 149 -8.00 6.75 2.24
C LEU A 149 -9.21 7.54 2.75
N GLU A 150 -9.97 6.95 3.66
CA GLU A 150 -11.12 7.57 4.33
C GLU A 150 -10.77 8.91 4.98
N SER A 151 -9.60 8.99 5.64
CA SER A 151 -9.15 10.22 6.31
C SER A 151 -8.72 11.30 5.32
N LEU A 152 -8.06 10.90 4.24
CA LEU A 152 -7.70 11.80 3.14
C LEU A 152 -8.96 12.32 2.42
N ALA A 153 -9.91 11.44 2.14
CA ALA A 153 -11.19 11.76 1.51
C ALA A 153 -12.00 12.73 2.38
N ALA A 154 -12.15 12.43 3.66
CA ALA A 154 -12.86 13.28 4.62
C ALA A 154 -12.24 14.68 4.73
N HIS A 155 -10.91 14.79 4.67
CA HIS A 155 -10.22 16.09 4.68
C HIS A 155 -10.63 16.99 3.51
N PHE A 156 -10.89 16.41 2.34
CA PHE A 156 -11.32 17.14 1.15
C PHE A 156 -12.85 17.12 0.94
N GLY A 157 -13.62 16.58 1.88
CA GLY A 157 -15.08 16.49 1.78
C GLY A 157 -15.58 15.47 0.75
N VAL A 158 -14.74 14.51 0.36
CA VAL A 158 -15.09 13.44 -0.57
C VAL A 158 -15.78 12.31 0.20
N VAL A 159 -16.97 11.92 -0.24
CA VAL A 159 -17.76 10.84 0.37
C VAL A 159 -17.48 9.53 -0.35
N GLN A 160 -17.08 8.51 0.40
CA GLN A 160 -16.98 7.13 -0.08
C GLN A 160 -18.32 6.42 0.14
N GLN A 161 -18.79 5.71 -0.89
CA GLN A 161 -20.09 5.02 -0.88
C GLN A 161 -19.94 3.53 -0.61
N ARG A 162 -18.89 2.91 -1.16
CA ARG A 162 -18.60 1.48 -1.14
C ARG A 162 -17.10 1.29 -0.92
N ALA A 163 -16.68 1.27 0.34
CA ALA A 163 -15.30 0.93 0.69
C ALA A 163 -14.97 -0.49 0.21
N HIS A 164 -13.72 -0.71 -0.22
CA HIS A 164 -13.25 -1.99 -0.76
C HIS A 164 -13.95 -2.39 -2.06
N HIS A 165 -14.31 -1.40 -2.86
CA HIS A 165 -14.77 -1.59 -4.22
C HIS A 165 -13.89 -0.74 -5.12
N ALA A 166 -12.98 -1.37 -5.88
CA ALA A 166 -11.95 -0.67 -6.65
C ALA A 166 -12.44 0.56 -7.44
N LEU A 167 -13.60 0.50 -8.10
CA LEU A 167 -14.14 1.67 -8.82
C LEU A 167 -14.46 2.85 -7.90
N ASP A 168 -15.04 2.63 -6.72
CA ASP A 168 -15.36 3.71 -5.78
C ASP A 168 -14.10 4.20 -5.06
N ASP A 169 -13.19 3.29 -4.72
CA ASP A 169 -11.93 3.64 -4.07
C ASP A 169 -11.02 4.47 -5.00
N ALA A 170 -10.92 4.08 -6.29
CA ALA A 170 -10.22 4.87 -7.30
C ALA A 170 -10.92 6.22 -7.57
N ARG A 171 -12.25 6.28 -7.55
CA ARG A 171 -13.01 7.55 -7.68
C ARG A 171 -12.70 8.49 -6.52
N VAL A 172 -12.84 8.00 -5.29
CA VAL A 172 -12.58 8.76 -4.07
C VAL A 172 -11.13 9.26 -4.07
N LEU A 173 -10.20 8.40 -4.46
CA LEU A 173 -8.81 8.76 -4.58
C LEU A 173 -8.58 9.84 -5.66
N ALA A 174 -9.21 9.74 -6.83
CA ALA A 174 -9.10 10.76 -7.88
C ALA A 174 -9.63 12.12 -7.42
N GLU A 175 -10.80 12.13 -6.78
CA GLU A 175 -11.43 13.34 -6.23
C GLU A 175 -10.59 13.97 -5.11
N ALA A 176 -9.92 13.17 -4.27
CA ALA A 176 -9.03 13.65 -3.22
C ALA A 176 -7.62 14.02 -3.74
N PHE A 177 -7.16 13.37 -4.81
CA PHE A 177 -5.85 13.61 -5.41
C PHE A 177 -5.80 14.96 -6.11
N ARG A 178 -6.87 15.37 -6.80
CA ARG A 178 -6.94 16.67 -7.48
C ARG A 178 -6.63 17.86 -6.55
N PRO A 179 -7.34 18.09 -5.42
CA PRO A 179 -7.00 19.19 -4.52
C PRO A 179 -5.64 19.02 -3.85
N SER A 180 -5.17 17.79 -3.61
CA SER A 180 -3.80 17.53 -3.15
C SER A 180 -2.74 18.00 -4.17
N LEU A 181 -2.98 17.73 -5.46
CA LEU A 181 -2.11 18.14 -6.56
C LEU A 181 -2.10 19.66 -6.73
N LEU A 182 -3.27 20.31 -6.65
CA LEU A 182 -3.38 21.77 -6.67
C LEU A 182 -2.62 22.41 -5.49
N ALA A 183 -2.79 21.88 -4.28
CA ALA A 183 -2.07 22.34 -3.10
C ALA A 183 -0.55 22.15 -3.24
N ALA A 184 -0.10 21.05 -3.85
CA ALA A 184 1.30 20.81 -4.14
C ALA A 184 1.85 21.84 -5.13
N ALA A 185 1.11 22.13 -6.20
CA ALA A 185 1.50 23.14 -7.18
C ALA A 185 1.56 24.56 -6.57
N GLU A 186 0.56 24.94 -5.79
CA GLU A 186 0.50 26.25 -5.10
C GLU A 186 1.69 26.43 -4.14
N ARG A 187 2.06 25.38 -3.41
CA ARG A 187 3.17 25.38 -2.45
C ARG A 187 4.52 25.04 -3.07
N SER A 188 4.60 24.90 -4.40
CA SER A 188 5.81 24.51 -5.13
C SER A 188 6.46 23.22 -4.59
N VAL A 189 5.64 22.29 -4.10
CA VAL A 189 6.08 20.99 -3.58
C VAL A 189 6.52 20.12 -4.75
N ARG A 190 7.67 19.46 -4.62
CA ARG A 190 8.08 18.43 -5.59
C ARG A 190 7.25 17.18 -5.35
N LEU A 191 6.59 16.68 -6.40
CA LEU A 191 5.82 15.44 -6.27
C LEU A 191 6.72 14.24 -5.92
N PRO A 192 6.32 13.37 -4.98
CA PRO A 192 7.08 12.19 -4.57
C PRO A 192 6.93 11.07 -5.62
N LEU A 193 7.53 11.28 -6.79
CA LEU A 193 7.55 10.32 -7.89
C LEU A 193 8.60 9.24 -7.64
N HIS A 194 8.19 7.98 -7.72
CA HIS A 194 9.06 6.82 -7.59
C HIS A 194 9.08 6.01 -8.88
N GLU A 195 10.24 5.48 -9.26
CA GLU A 195 10.38 4.63 -10.44
C GLU A 195 9.66 3.29 -10.24
N CYS A 196 8.99 2.84 -11.29
CA CYS A 196 8.40 1.53 -11.43
C CYS A 196 9.43 0.61 -12.08
N ARG A 197 10.09 -0.21 -11.28
CA ARG A 197 11.06 -1.19 -11.79
C ARG A 197 10.33 -2.46 -12.24
N PRO A 198 10.69 -3.05 -13.39
CA PRO A 198 10.18 -4.36 -13.78
C PRO A 198 10.56 -5.40 -12.71
N LEU A 199 9.65 -6.34 -12.44
CA LEU A 199 9.96 -7.49 -11.59
C LEU A 199 10.84 -8.46 -12.38
N THR A 200 12.15 -8.43 -12.10
CA THR A 200 13.15 -9.30 -12.75
C THR A 200 13.05 -10.77 -12.34
N GLU A 201 12.25 -11.09 -11.32
CA GLU A 201 12.15 -12.46 -10.77
C GLU A 201 11.36 -13.44 -11.64
N TRP A 202 10.55 -12.96 -12.59
CA TRP A 202 9.72 -13.80 -13.46
C TRP A 202 10.13 -13.77 -14.93
N THR A 203 11.11 -12.95 -15.28
CA THR A 203 11.69 -12.92 -16.62
C THR A 203 12.92 -13.83 -16.67
N ASP A 204 12.90 -14.85 -17.53
CA ASP A 204 14.10 -15.59 -18.00
C ASP A 204 15.03 -14.69 -18.85
N ARG A 205 15.27 -13.45 -18.41
CA ARG A 205 16.21 -12.53 -19.05
C ARG A 205 17.40 -12.35 -18.13
N ALA A 206 18.53 -12.90 -18.56
CA ALA A 206 19.83 -12.66 -17.95
C ALA A 206 20.14 -11.15 -17.95
N VAL A 207 20.13 -10.53 -16.78
CA VAL A 207 20.57 -9.15 -16.58
C VAL A 207 22.10 -9.15 -16.38
N PRO A 208 22.88 -8.27 -17.04
CA PRO A 208 24.30 -8.15 -16.78
C PRO A 208 24.54 -7.60 -15.36
N ARG A 209 25.39 -8.26 -14.57
CA ARG A 209 25.84 -7.78 -13.26
C ARG A 209 26.56 -6.44 -13.41
N GLN A 210 26.01 -5.37 -12.83
CA GLN A 210 26.78 -4.15 -12.56
C GLN A 210 27.60 -4.30 -11.26
N PRO A 211 28.76 -3.63 -11.14
CA PRO A 211 29.65 -3.80 -9.99
C PRO A 211 29.10 -3.08 -8.75
N ALA A 212 29.37 -3.67 -7.59
CA ALA A 212 28.97 -3.16 -6.28
C ALA A 212 29.61 -1.78 -5.99
N GLY A 213 28.80 -0.74 -6.01
CA GLY A 213 29.12 0.58 -5.47
C GLY A 213 28.53 0.71 -4.06
N TYR A 214 29.40 0.97 -3.08
CA TYR A 214 29.04 1.29 -1.70
C TYR A 214 28.00 2.42 -1.64
N ASN A 215 26.83 2.17 -1.06
CA ASN A 215 25.88 3.23 -0.74
C ASN A 215 25.74 3.35 0.78
N ASN A 216 26.17 4.49 1.31
CA ASN A 216 26.12 4.85 2.73
C ASN A 216 24.68 5.18 3.13
N TYR A 217 23.98 4.21 3.72
CA TYR A 217 22.73 4.45 4.43
C TYR A 217 23.02 5.07 5.81
N ARG A 218 22.59 6.32 6.01
CA ARG A 218 22.52 6.94 7.34
C ARG A 218 21.17 6.60 7.99
N PRO A 219 21.14 6.14 9.25
CA PRO A 219 19.90 5.79 9.93
C PRO A 219 19.27 7.04 10.55
N THR A 220 18.13 7.49 10.04
CA THR A 220 17.28 8.48 10.75
C THR A 220 16.24 7.74 11.58
N SER A 221 16.52 7.63 12.87
CA SER A 221 15.58 7.22 13.92
C SER A 221 14.68 8.39 14.35
N TRP A 222 13.56 8.04 14.99
CA TRP A 222 12.53 8.86 15.67
C TRP A 222 11.17 8.98 14.95
N ARG A 223 10.27 8.02 15.25
CA ARG A 223 8.81 8.19 15.13
C ARG A 223 8.20 8.23 16.54
N PRO A 224 7.25 9.14 16.84
CA PRO A 224 6.54 9.15 18.12
C PRO A 224 5.61 7.93 18.26
N ALA A 225 5.59 7.33 19.45
CA ALA A 225 4.79 6.15 19.74
C ALA A 225 3.30 6.52 19.89
N ARG A 226 2.46 6.03 18.97
CA ARG A 226 0.99 6.07 19.10
C ARG A 226 0.55 5.24 20.31
N LYS A 227 -0.40 5.72 21.12
CA LYS A 227 -1.12 4.88 22.09
C LYS A 227 -2.10 4.00 21.33
N ARG A 228 -1.90 2.69 21.39
CA ARG A 228 -2.67 1.68 20.66
C ARG A 228 -3.78 1.11 21.56
N PRO A 229 -4.93 0.70 21.00
CA PRO A 229 -5.97 0.02 21.76
C PRO A 229 -5.40 -1.26 22.38
N SER A 230 -5.82 -1.57 23.60
CA SER A 230 -5.46 -2.83 24.25
C SER A 230 -6.10 -3.98 23.49
N CYS A 231 -5.31 -4.99 23.11
CA CYS A 231 -5.86 -6.24 22.57
C CYS A 231 -6.84 -6.84 23.61
N PRO A 232 -8.07 -7.20 23.20
CA PRO A 232 -9.10 -7.70 24.11
C PRO A 232 -8.84 -9.15 24.57
N TYR A 233 -7.91 -9.86 23.92
CA TYR A 233 -7.62 -11.27 24.18
C TYR A 233 -6.36 -11.45 25.05
N PRO A 234 -6.35 -12.42 25.99
CA PRO A 234 -5.16 -12.76 26.75
C PRO A 234 -4.09 -13.36 25.84
N ASN A 235 -2.81 -13.19 26.20
CA ASN A 235 -1.72 -13.75 25.39
C ASN A 235 -1.64 -15.28 25.57
N PRO A 236 -1.88 -16.08 24.52
CA PRO A 236 -1.91 -17.54 24.61
C PRO A 236 -0.52 -18.18 24.70
N GLY A 237 0.56 -17.41 24.57
CA GLY A 237 1.93 -17.89 24.73
C GLY A 237 2.80 -17.64 23.50
N ARG A 238 3.89 -18.39 23.37
CA ARG A 238 4.84 -18.25 22.25
C ARG A 238 4.30 -18.86 20.98
N PHE A 239 4.72 -18.28 19.86
CA PHE A 239 4.53 -18.91 18.57
C PHE A 239 5.32 -20.23 18.51
N GLU A 240 4.72 -21.26 17.93
CA GLU A 240 5.35 -22.55 17.68
C GLU A 240 5.38 -22.76 16.17
N ASP A 241 6.53 -23.15 15.65
CA ASP A 241 6.71 -23.36 14.22
C ASP A 241 5.74 -24.44 13.70
N GLY A 242 5.09 -24.17 12.57
CA GLY A 242 4.06 -25.04 11.99
C GLY A 242 2.68 -24.98 12.64
N LYS A 243 2.44 -24.12 13.64
CA LYS A 243 1.10 -23.84 14.18
C LYS A 243 0.57 -22.50 13.68
N PRO A 244 -0.76 -22.33 13.57
CA PRO A 244 -1.35 -21.02 13.29
C PRO A 244 -1.07 -20.02 14.42
N LEU A 245 -1.11 -18.73 14.06
CA LEU A 245 -1.14 -17.66 15.05
C LEU A 245 -2.47 -17.71 15.79
N LYS A 246 -2.48 -17.26 17.05
CA LYS A 246 -3.69 -17.17 17.86
C LYS A 246 -3.96 -15.73 18.25
N GLN A 247 -5.22 -15.32 18.23
CA GLN A 247 -5.62 -14.02 18.76
C GLN A 247 -5.08 -13.82 20.19
N GLY A 248 -4.64 -12.61 20.50
CA GLY A 248 -3.96 -12.28 21.76
C GLY A 248 -2.44 -12.43 21.73
N MET A 249 -1.86 -13.14 20.75
CA MET A 249 -0.39 -13.27 20.64
C MET A 249 0.29 -11.90 20.50
N ARG A 250 1.42 -11.74 21.19
CA ARG A 250 2.19 -10.49 21.23
C ARG A 250 3.28 -10.46 20.17
N ILE A 251 3.11 -9.61 19.15
CA ILE A 251 3.99 -9.53 17.98
C ILE A 251 4.83 -8.26 18.03
N ALA A 252 6.10 -8.34 17.65
CA ALA A 252 6.94 -7.15 17.48
C ALA A 252 7.61 -7.14 16.11
N PHE A 253 7.93 -5.96 15.61
CA PHE A 253 8.60 -5.76 14.31
C PHE A 253 9.98 -5.11 14.50
N SER A 254 10.99 -5.62 13.77
CA SER A 254 12.34 -5.04 13.70
C SER A 254 12.79 -4.84 12.25
N GLY A 255 13.77 -3.94 12.04
CA GLY A 255 14.31 -3.60 10.72
C GLY A 255 13.54 -2.50 9.96
N ASP A 256 14.10 -2.12 8.82
CA ASP A 256 13.42 -1.37 7.75
C ASP A 256 12.64 -2.39 6.92
N THR A 257 11.33 -2.43 7.15
CA THR A 257 10.48 -3.45 6.57
C THR A 257 10.19 -3.15 5.10
N SER A 258 10.18 -4.18 4.26
CA SER A 258 9.92 -4.05 2.81
C SER A 258 8.49 -3.62 2.50
N VAL A 259 7.58 -3.90 3.43
CA VAL A 259 6.23 -3.36 3.56
C VAL A 259 6.28 -2.22 4.58
N GLU A 260 5.60 -1.08 4.35
CA GLU A 260 5.53 -0.01 5.36
C GLU A 260 5.05 -0.60 6.70
N ARG A 261 5.88 -0.49 7.76
CA ARG A 261 5.65 -1.08 9.09
C ARG A 261 4.21 -0.89 9.57
N ASP A 262 3.64 0.29 9.34
CA ASP A 262 2.28 0.65 9.76
C ASP A 262 1.23 -0.34 9.21
N LEU A 263 1.40 -0.86 7.99
CA LEU A 263 0.47 -1.84 7.39
C LEU A 263 0.58 -3.23 8.04
N LEU A 264 1.80 -3.68 8.35
CA LEU A 264 1.99 -4.95 9.05
C LEU A 264 1.43 -4.90 10.47
N GLU A 265 1.52 -3.74 11.10
CA GLU A 265 0.93 -3.50 12.42
C GLU A 265 -0.59 -3.43 12.35
N ASP A 266 -1.18 -2.71 11.40
CA ASP A 266 -2.63 -2.62 11.22
C ASP A 266 -3.23 -4.01 10.93
N ARG A 267 -2.61 -4.79 10.04
CA ARG A 267 -3.03 -6.18 9.75
C ARG A 267 -2.94 -7.11 10.95
N ALA A 268 -1.89 -6.98 11.77
CA ALA A 268 -1.76 -7.75 12.99
C ALA A 268 -2.86 -7.39 14.00
N VAL A 269 -3.22 -6.10 14.11
CA VAL A 269 -4.32 -5.65 14.97
C VAL A 269 -5.67 -6.15 14.47
N GLU A 270 -5.95 -6.05 13.17
CA GLU A 270 -7.18 -6.55 12.56
C GLU A 270 -7.36 -8.06 12.75
N ALA A 271 -6.26 -8.82 12.71
CA ALA A 271 -6.27 -10.25 12.99
C ALA A 271 -6.35 -10.59 14.50
N GLY A 272 -6.54 -9.60 15.37
CA GLY A 272 -6.70 -9.79 16.82
C GLY A 272 -5.39 -10.03 17.58
N LEU A 273 -4.24 -9.68 17.01
CA LEU A 273 -2.92 -9.79 17.64
C LEU A 273 -2.55 -8.51 18.39
N HIS A 274 -1.66 -8.63 19.38
CA HIS A 274 -1.16 -7.50 20.16
C HIS A 274 0.19 -7.04 19.63
N VAL A 275 0.22 -5.89 18.94
CA VAL A 275 1.49 -5.32 18.47
C VAL A 275 2.24 -4.60 19.58
N ALA A 276 3.43 -5.11 19.92
CA ALA A 276 4.31 -4.61 20.96
C ALA A 276 5.44 -3.72 20.39
N THR A 277 5.72 -2.61 21.07
CA THR A 277 6.80 -1.68 20.71
C THR A 277 8.19 -2.16 21.17
N SER A 278 8.23 -3.16 22.05
CA SER A 278 9.46 -3.74 22.60
C SER A 278 9.34 -5.25 22.81
N ILE A 279 10.49 -5.93 22.88
CA ILE A 279 10.57 -7.36 23.18
C ILE A 279 10.64 -7.58 24.69
N SER A 280 9.81 -8.47 25.21
CA SER A 280 9.88 -9.01 26.57
C SER A 280 9.75 -10.53 26.57
N ARG A 281 9.81 -11.17 27.74
CA ARG A 281 9.57 -12.62 27.89
C ARG A 281 8.16 -13.05 27.46
N LEU A 282 7.23 -12.10 27.36
CA LEU A 282 5.85 -12.33 26.92
C LEU A 282 5.67 -12.10 25.41
N THR A 283 6.70 -11.69 24.68
CA THR A 283 6.59 -11.55 23.22
C THR A 283 6.50 -12.93 22.59
N SER A 284 5.43 -13.14 21.82
CA SER A 284 5.11 -14.41 21.17
C SER A 284 5.94 -14.63 19.91
N LEU A 285 6.18 -13.56 19.14
CA LEU A 285 6.86 -13.62 17.85
C LEU A 285 7.56 -12.28 17.52
N LEU A 286 8.75 -12.36 16.93
CA LEU A 286 9.41 -11.23 16.28
C LEU A 286 9.34 -11.39 14.76
N VAL A 287 8.96 -10.33 14.06
CA VAL A 287 8.94 -10.25 12.60
C VAL A 287 10.09 -9.36 12.12
N THR A 288 10.99 -9.90 11.31
CA THR A 288 12.13 -9.17 10.72
C THR A 288 12.70 -9.94 9.52
N ASN A 289 12.98 -9.25 8.42
CA ASN A 289 13.71 -9.81 7.28
C ASN A 289 15.22 -9.93 7.53
N ASP A 290 15.72 -9.33 8.62
CA ASP A 290 17.13 -9.42 9.03
C ASP A 290 17.21 -9.97 10.47
N PRO A 291 17.19 -11.31 10.63
CA PRO A 291 17.28 -11.98 11.93
C PRO A 291 18.69 -11.90 12.54
N ASP A 292 19.69 -11.48 11.77
CA ASP A 292 21.08 -11.29 12.19
C ASP A 292 21.45 -9.85 12.53
N SER A 293 20.53 -8.92 12.32
CA SER A 293 20.75 -7.50 12.64
C SER A 293 21.13 -7.27 14.11
N GLY A 294 22.04 -6.31 14.33
CA GLY A 294 22.40 -5.81 15.66
C GLY A 294 21.32 -4.95 16.33
N THR A 295 20.06 -5.00 15.87
CA THR A 295 18.99 -4.18 16.44
C THR A 295 18.65 -4.63 17.87
N SER A 296 18.27 -3.68 18.72
CA SER A 296 17.96 -3.95 20.13
C SER A 296 16.82 -4.97 20.32
N LYS A 297 15.91 -5.09 19.33
CA LYS A 297 14.85 -6.10 19.33
C LYS A 297 15.35 -7.49 18.94
N VAL A 298 16.21 -7.63 17.93
CA VAL A 298 16.80 -8.91 17.54
C VAL A 298 17.70 -9.46 18.65
N VAL A 299 18.53 -8.61 19.26
CA VAL A 299 19.37 -8.99 20.40
C VAL A 299 18.52 -9.49 21.58
N LYS A 300 17.44 -8.77 21.92
CA LYS A 300 16.52 -9.19 23.01
C LYS A 300 15.71 -10.44 22.65
N ALA A 301 15.31 -10.60 21.39
CA ALA A 301 14.61 -11.81 20.94
C ALA A 301 15.47 -13.04 21.14
N ARG A 302 16.76 -12.98 20.78
CA ARG A 302 17.75 -14.04 21.05
C ARG A 302 17.89 -14.32 22.55
N GLN A 303 18.05 -13.26 23.35
CA GLN A 303 18.20 -13.39 24.80
C GLN A 303 16.99 -14.08 25.46
N PHE A 304 15.79 -13.77 25.00
CA PHE A 304 14.55 -14.33 25.55
C PHE A 304 14.07 -15.60 24.83
N GLY A 305 14.78 -16.10 23.82
CA GLY A 305 14.34 -17.24 23.00
C GLY A 305 13.01 -16.98 22.29
N THR A 306 12.79 -15.74 21.80
CA THR A 306 11.59 -15.38 21.05
C THR A 306 11.74 -15.88 19.61
N PRO A 307 10.78 -16.64 19.08
CA PRO A 307 10.77 -17.07 17.69
C PRO A 307 10.85 -15.87 16.74
N VAL A 308 11.52 -16.06 15.61
CA VAL A 308 11.72 -15.04 14.58
C VAL A 308 11.22 -15.56 13.25
N VAL A 309 10.40 -14.76 12.56
CA VAL A 309 9.96 -15.03 11.18
C VAL A 309 10.22 -13.80 10.32
N ASP A 310 10.35 -14.02 9.02
CA ASP A 310 10.41 -12.93 8.05
C ASP A 310 9.00 -12.35 7.75
N GLU A 311 8.95 -11.22 7.06
CA GLU A 311 7.69 -10.54 6.72
C GLU A 311 6.80 -11.37 5.80
N ALA A 312 7.38 -12.17 4.91
CA ALA A 312 6.64 -13.00 3.98
C ALA A 312 5.92 -14.14 4.71
N ALA A 313 6.64 -14.86 5.56
CA ALA A 313 6.12 -15.91 6.44
C ALA A 313 5.08 -15.34 7.41
N PHE A 314 5.33 -14.17 8.02
CA PHE A 314 4.34 -13.51 8.85
C PHE A 314 3.06 -13.15 8.07
N GLY A 315 3.22 -12.66 6.84
CA GLY A 315 2.10 -12.39 5.95
C GLY A 315 1.25 -13.61 5.63
N GLN A 316 1.86 -14.81 5.57
CA GLN A 316 1.16 -16.08 5.41
C GLN A 316 0.42 -16.49 6.69
N LEU A 317 1.09 -16.40 7.84
CA LEU A 317 0.53 -16.75 9.15
C LEU A 317 -0.68 -15.86 9.53
N LEU A 318 -0.71 -14.61 9.05
CA LEU A 318 -1.83 -13.70 9.26
C LEU A 318 -3.14 -14.14 8.61
N ARG A 319 -3.11 -15.04 7.61
CA ARG A 319 -4.32 -15.51 6.93
C ARG A 319 -5.12 -16.51 7.77
N ASP A 320 -4.42 -17.28 8.59
CA ASP A 320 -4.98 -18.40 9.36
C ASP A 320 -4.83 -18.14 10.86
N VAL A 321 -5.27 -16.97 11.33
CA VAL A 321 -5.22 -16.64 12.77
C VAL A 321 -6.41 -17.29 13.47
N GLU A 322 -6.11 -18.25 14.34
CA GLU A 322 -7.11 -18.93 15.17
C GLU A 322 -7.74 -17.95 16.18
N PRO A 323 -9.07 -18.03 16.40
CA PRO A 323 -9.74 -17.29 17.45
C PRO A 323 -9.10 -17.53 18.82
N ALA A 324 -9.22 -16.55 19.73
CA ALA A 324 -8.80 -16.75 21.10
C ALA A 324 -9.57 -17.93 21.69
N SER A 325 -8.87 -18.87 22.33
CA SER A 325 -9.53 -19.96 23.06
C SER A 325 -10.44 -19.34 24.11
N GLU A 326 -11.72 -19.70 24.13
CA GLU A 326 -12.65 -19.26 25.18
C GLU A 326 -12.03 -19.61 26.53
N GLY A 327 -11.74 -18.57 27.33
CA GLY A 327 -11.26 -18.68 28.70
C GLY A 327 -12.42 -18.71 29.67
#